data_AF-C5LFT6-F1
#
_entry.id   AF-C5LFT6-F1
#
_cell.length_a   1.000
_cell.length_b   1.000
_cell.length_c   1.000
_cell.angle_alpha   90.00
_cell.angle_beta   90.00
_cell.angle_gamma   90.00
#
_symmetry.space_group_name_H-M   'P 1'
#
loop_
_entity.id
_entity.type
_entity.pdbx_description
1 polymer ?
#
loop_
_entity_poly.entity_id
_entity_poly.type
_entity_poly.pdbx_seq_one_letter_code
_entity_poly.pdbx_strand_id
1 'polypeptide(L)'
;MQLSSPYPCLRFRCCPSYPAPRGTHIVGAPASKKLIAFAGIKDCFTCSTGHTRTKGNFLKATFNALQATYGYLTPDLWMEQLPAQSPMQQWSDFLAASKGIKMQ
;
A
#
# COMPACT_ATOMS: atom_id res chain seq x y z
N MET A 1 13.44 3.26 4.87
CA MET A 1 13.88 2.13 4.03
C MET A 1 13.63 2.50 2.56
N GLN A 2 14.70 2.58 1.78
CA GLN A 2 14.68 2.96 0.37
C GLN A 2 14.13 1.80 -0.45
N LEU A 3 12.84 1.82 -0.77
CA LEU A 3 12.32 1.02 -1.88
C LEU A 3 12.82 1.68 -3.16
N SER A 4 13.99 1.24 -3.62
CA SER A 4 14.55 1.57 -4.93
C SER A 4 13.62 1.02 -6.00
N SER A 5 12.72 1.87 -6.49
CA SER A 5 12.09 1.65 -7.80
C SER A 5 13.20 1.65 -8.87
N PRO A 6 13.12 0.82 -9.92
CA PRO A 6 14.09 0.83 -11.04
C PRO A 6 14.12 2.14 -11.85
N TYR A 7 13.40 3.19 -11.42
CA TYR A 7 13.43 4.51 -12.03
C TYR A 7 14.16 5.48 -11.09
N PRO A 8 15.40 5.88 -11.41
CA PRO A 8 16.23 6.70 -10.53
C PRO A 8 15.68 8.12 -10.28
N CYS A 9 14.62 8.53 -10.98
CA CYS A 9 14.17 9.91 -11.04
C CYS A 9 12.85 10.21 -10.34
N LEU A 10 12.20 9.28 -9.61
CA LEU A 10 10.95 9.62 -8.92
C LEU A 10 10.82 8.95 -7.56
N ARG A 11 10.86 9.79 -6.50
CA ARG A 11 10.55 9.37 -5.13
C ARG A 11 9.33 10.12 -4.64
N PHE A 12 8.30 9.37 -4.28
CA PHE A 12 7.11 9.88 -3.62
C PHE A 12 7.23 9.58 -2.13
N ARG A 13 7.26 10.61 -1.29
CA ARG A 13 7.33 10.47 0.16
C ARG A 13 6.21 11.28 0.79
N CYS A 14 5.52 10.71 1.77
CA CYS A 14 4.74 11.53 2.70
C CYS A 14 5.71 12.51 3.37
N CYS A 15 5.37 13.80 3.44
CA CYS A 15 6.35 14.81 3.87
C CYS A 15 6.96 14.44 5.25
N PRO A 16 8.31 14.44 5.40
CA PRO A 16 8.95 13.79 6.54
C PRO A 16 8.65 14.38 7.93
N SER A 17 8.21 15.64 7.99
CA SER A 17 8.27 16.42 9.24
C SER A 17 6.94 16.59 9.97
N TYR A 18 5.79 16.18 9.42
CA TYR A 18 4.53 16.31 10.16
C TYR A 18 3.42 15.40 9.61
N PRO A 19 2.80 14.54 10.45
CA PRO A 19 1.52 13.93 10.10
C PRO A 19 0.48 15.03 9.94
N ALA A 20 -0.28 14.99 8.85
CA ALA A 20 -1.21 16.07 8.50
C ALA A 20 -2.24 16.28 9.63
N PRO A 21 -2.43 17.53 10.11
CA PRO A 21 -3.38 17.81 11.17
C PRO A 21 -4.80 17.55 10.67
N ARG A 22 -5.68 17.09 11.56
CA ARG A 22 -7.07 16.76 11.23
C ARG A 22 -7.75 17.92 10.47
N GLY A 23 -8.25 17.65 9.27
CA GLY A 23 -8.97 18.64 8.44
C GLY A 23 -8.11 19.41 7.44
N THR A 24 -6.86 19.00 7.19
CA THR A 24 -6.03 19.60 6.12
C THR A 24 -6.40 19.12 4.72
N HIS A 25 -7.14 18.01 4.61
CA HIS A 25 -7.40 17.33 3.35
C HIS A 25 -6.11 16.88 2.65
N ILE A 26 -6.26 16.27 1.49
CA ILE A 26 -5.11 15.78 0.71
C ILE A 26 -4.49 16.94 -0.08
N VAL A 27 -3.26 17.32 0.29
CA VAL A 27 -2.47 18.36 -0.38
C VAL A 27 -1.46 17.69 -1.32
N GLY A 28 -1.69 17.83 -2.63
CA GLY A 28 -0.86 17.20 -3.65
C GLY A 28 -1.33 17.41 -5.07
N ALA A 29 -0.61 16.83 -6.02
CA ALA A 29 -0.98 16.83 -7.44
C ALA A 29 -2.37 16.18 -7.65
N PRO A 30 -3.17 16.63 -8.64
CA PRO A 30 -4.53 16.12 -8.85
C PRO A 30 -4.58 14.61 -9.13
N ALA A 31 -3.49 14.06 -9.69
CA ALA A 31 -3.37 12.64 -9.98
C ALA A 31 -3.15 11.79 -8.72
N SER A 32 -2.30 12.22 -7.78
CA SER A 32 -2.09 11.53 -6.49
C SER A 32 -3.26 11.75 -5.54
N LYS A 33 -3.92 12.92 -5.60
CA LYS A 33 -5.10 13.22 -4.78
C LYS A 33 -6.22 12.20 -4.96
N LYS A 34 -6.49 11.78 -6.20
CA LYS A 34 -7.50 10.74 -6.51
C LYS A 34 -7.10 9.38 -5.96
N LEU A 35 -5.84 8.98 -6.13
CA LEU A 35 -5.36 7.70 -5.59
C LEU A 35 -5.42 7.63 -4.07
N ILE A 36 -4.99 8.69 -3.37
CA ILE A 36 -5.00 8.75 -1.91
C ILE A 36 -6.44 8.78 -1.37
N ALA A 37 -7.36 9.42 -2.10
CA ALA A 37 -8.79 9.36 -1.78
C ALA A 37 -9.35 7.94 -1.91
N PHE A 38 -8.95 7.17 -2.93
CA PHE A 38 -9.34 5.77 -3.06
C PHE A 38 -8.77 4.88 -1.95
N ALA A 39 -7.61 5.23 -1.39
CA ALA A 39 -7.04 4.55 -0.23
C ALA A 39 -7.77 4.89 1.10
N GLY A 40 -8.72 5.84 1.09
CA GLY A 40 -9.49 6.22 2.29
C GLY A 40 -8.75 7.14 3.27
N ILE A 41 -7.60 7.69 2.86
CA ILE A 41 -6.78 8.57 3.71
C ILE A 41 -7.40 9.99 3.71
N LYS A 42 -7.71 10.51 4.90
CA LYS A 42 -8.41 11.80 5.06
C LYS A 42 -7.49 13.01 4.93
N ASP A 43 -6.31 12.93 5.55
CA ASP A 43 -5.36 14.03 5.68
C ASP A 43 -3.96 13.53 5.30
N CYS A 44 -3.30 14.15 4.31
CA CYS A 44 -1.97 13.73 3.86
C CYS A 44 -1.21 14.88 3.19
N PHE A 45 0.05 15.07 3.59
CA PHE A 45 1.00 15.93 2.89
C PHE A 45 1.88 15.10 1.96
N THR A 46 1.90 15.44 0.69
CA THR A 46 2.64 14.72 -0.34
C THR A 46 3.85 15.51 -0.80
N CYS A 47 5.03 14.89 -0.75
CA CYS A 47 6.28 15.44 -1.21
C CYS A 47 6.82 14.55 -2.34
N SER A 48 6.94 15.09 -3.55
CA SER A 48 7.44 14.34 -4.70
C SER A 48 8.68 15.01 -5.27
N THR A 49 9.75 14.24 -5.43
CA THR A 49 11.00 14.72 -6.03
C THR A 49 11.25 14.04 -7.37
N GLY A 50 11.59 14.83 -8.38
CA GLY A 50 11.98 14.39 -9.72
C GLY A 50 10.89 14.56 -10.77
N HIS A 51 10.89 13.74 -11.84
CA HIS A 51 10.09 14.03 -13.04
C HIS A 51 8.62 13.61 -12.89
N THR A 52 7.78 14.52 -12.40
CA THR A 52 6.34 14.31 -12.15
C THR A 52 5.45 14.49 -13.38
N ARG A 53 6.03 14.89 -14.54
CA ARG A 53 5.29 15.09 -15.80
C ARG A 53 4.70 13.79 -16.35
N THR A 54 5.40 12.67 -16.16
CA THR A 54 4.93 11.35 -16.61
C THR A 54 4.00 10.75 -15.57
N LYS A 55 2.69 10.82 -15.82
CA LYS A 55 1.64 10.36 -14.89
C LYS A 55 1.82 8.90 -14.45
N GLY A 56 2.17 7.99 -15.37
CA GLY A 56 2.31 6.56 -15.05
C GLY A 56 3.33 6.26 -13.95
N ASN A 57 4.54 6.84 -14.06
CA ASN A 57 5.57 6.69 -13.04
C ASN A 57 5.15 7.33 -11.71
N PHE A 58 4.48 8.47 -11.77
CA PHE A 58 3.99 9.18 -10.59
C PHE A 58 2.93 8.42 -9.81
N LEU A 59 1.97 7.79 -10.49
CA LEU A 59 0.99 6.93 -9.86
C LEU A 59 1.65 5.68 -9.27
N LYS A 60 2.58 5.05 -10.00
CA LYS A 60 3.34 3.89 -9.50
C LYS A 60 4.14 4.22 -8.24
N ALA A 61 4.81 5.37 -8.21
CA ALA A 61 5.55 5.83 -7.03
C ALA A 61 4.62 6.07 -5.83
N THR A 62 3.43 6.63 -6.06
CA THR A 62 2.41 6.85 -5.02
C THR A 62 1.90 5.52 -4.46
N PHE A 63 1.59 4.55 -5.33
CA PHE A 63 1.13 3.22 -4.92
C PHE A 63 2.19 2.46 -4.11
N ASN A 64 3.45 2.46 -4.58
CA ASN A 64 4.54 1.82 -3.87
C ASN A 64 4.78 2.44 -2.49
N ALA A 65 4.60 3.76 -2.35
CA ALA A 65 4.71 4.44 -1.07
C ALA A 65 3.62 3.98 -0.08
N LEU A 66 2.38 3.76 -0.55
CA LEU A 66 1.29 3.21 0.27
C LEU A 66 1.53 1.75 0.63
N GLN A 67 2.09 0.93 -0.27
CA GLN A 67 2.46 -0.44 0.07
C GLN A 67 3.54 -0.48 1.16
N ALA A 68 4.50 0.44 1.10
CA ALA A 68 5.59 0.55 2.07
C ALA A 68 5.14 0.91 3.48
N THR A 69 3.95 1.51 3.66
CA THR A 69 3.47 1.87 5.01
C THR A 69 3.19 0.64 5.85
N TYR A 70 2.69 -0.45 5.25
CA TYR A 70 2.52 -1.73 5.94
C TYR A 70 3.83 -2.47 6.19
N GLY A 71 4.86 -2.21 5.37
CA GLY A 71 6.21 -2.72 5.61
C GLY A 71 6.97 -1.99 6.73
N TYR A 72 6.42 -0.89 7.26
CA TYR A 72 7.03 -0.16 8.36
C TYR A 72 6.57 -0.74 9.69
N LEU A 73 7.52 -1.31 10.43
CA LEU A 73 7.26 -1.90 11.74
C LEU A 73 7.15 -0.79 12.81
N THR A 74 5.93 -0.44 13.18
CA THR A 74 5.67 0.40 14.35
C THR A 74 5.82 -0.41 15.65
N PRO A 75 6.14 0.23 16.78
CA PRO A 75 6.32 -0.48 18.06
C PRO A 75 5.08 -1.25 18.55
N ASP A 76 3.90 -0.89 18.05
CA ASP A 76 2.64 -1.59 18.31
C ASP A 76 2.62 -3.02 17.73
N LEU A 77 3.32 -3.23 16.60
CA LEU A 77 3.37 -4.51 15.89
C LEU A 77 4.55 -5.40 16.32
N TRP A 78 5.23 -5.09 17.42
CA TRP A 78 6.37 -5.89 17.92
C TRP A 78 5.96 -7.17 18.65
N MET A 79 4.68 -7.29 19.02
CA MET A 79 4.19 -8.49 19.68
C MET A 79 4.23 -9.69 18.74
N GLU A 80 4.68 -10.85 19.26
CA GLU A 80 4.71 -12.09 18.51
C GLU A 80 3.27 -12.49 18.11
N GLN A 81 2.99 -12.45 16.80
CA GLN A 81 1.74 -12.94 16.28
C GLN A 81 1.83 -14.46 16.18
N LEU A 82 0.97 -15.18 16.91
CA LEU A 82 0.84 -16.62 16.76
C LEU A 82 0.48 -16.93 15.29
N PRO A 83 1.20 -17.83 14.61
CA PRO A 83 0.91 -18.14 13.22
C PRO A 83 -0.48 -18.79 13.13
N ALA A 84 -1.43 -18.07 12.54
CA ALA A 84 -2.71 -18.65 12.18
C ALA A 84 -2.51 -19.70 11.09
N GLN A 85 -3.24 -20.82 11.16
CA GLN A 85 -3.24 -21.81 10.09
C GLN A 85 -3.63 -21.16 8.77
N SER A 86 -2.89 -21.45 7.70
CA SER A 86 -3.20 -20.85 6.40
C SER A 86 -4.64 -21.22 5.99
N PRO A 87 -5.37 -20.33 5.30
CA PRO A 87 -6.76 -20.61 4.96
C PRO A 87 -6.91 -21.85 4.06
N MET A 88 -5.90 -22.12 3.22
CA MET A 88 -5.83 -23.37 2.43
C MET A 88 -5.73 -24.62 3.29
N GLN A 89 -5.03 -24.54 4.43
CA GLN A 89 -4.92 -25.64 5.39
C GLN A 89 -6.26 -25.90 6.09
N GLN A 90 -7.02 -24.85 6.41
CA GLN A 90 -8.29 -24.97 7.13
C GLN A 90 -9.40 -25.59 6.29
N TRP A 91 -9.40 -25.34 4.97
CA TRP A 91 -10.44 -25.83 4.05
C TRP A 91 -9.94 -26.92 3.10
N SER A 92 -8.84 -27.61 3.45
CA SER A 92 -8.29 -28.69 2.64
C SER A 92 -9.32 -29.78 2.35
N ASP A 93 -10.10 -30.15 3.36
CA ASP A 93 -11.07 -31.24 3.30
C ASP A 93 -12.27 -30.87 2.41
N PHE A 94 -12.69 -29.60 2.46
CA PHE A 94 -13.73 -29.06 1.58
C PHE A 94 -13.30 -29.05 0.11
N LEU A 95 -12.06 -28.60 -0.16
CA LEU A 95 -11.49 -28.59 -1.52
C LEU A 95 -11.24 -30.00 -2.07
N ALA A 96 -10.94 -30.97 -1.20
CA ALA A 96 -10.79 -32.37 -1.60
C ALA A 96 -12.13 -32.99 -2.03
N ALA A 97 -13.23 -32.64 -1.35
CA ALA A 97 -14.56 -33.17 -1.61
C ALA A 97 -15.12 -32.77 -2.99
N SER A 98 -14.77 -31.60 -3.54
CA SER A 98 -15.35 -31.10 -4.80
C SER A 98 -14.78 -31.77 -6.07
N LYS A 99 -13.69 -32.55 -5.98
CA LYS A 99 -13.08 -33.24 -7.13
C LYS A 99 -13.82 -34.50 -7.58
N GLY A 100 -14.89 -34.90 -6.88
CA GLY A 100 -15.59 -36.17 -7.07
C GLY A 100 -16.84 -36.16 -7.96
N ILE A 101 -17.15 -35.11 -8.72
CA ILE A 101 -18.27 -35.13 -9.67
C ILE A 101 -17.80 -35.82 -10.96
N LYS A 102 -17.85 -37.17 -10.99
CA LYS A 102 -17.86 -37.90 -12.24
C LYS A 102 -19.19 -37.57 -12.93
N MET A 103 -19.15 -36.75 -13.98
CA MET A 103 -20.25 -36.67 -14.94
C MET A 103 -20.49 -38.09 -15.49
N GLN A 104 -21.65 -38.66 -15.16
CA GLN A 104 -22.20 -39.86 -15.80
C GLN A 104 -22.67 -39.53 -17.21
#